data_AF-A0A961BFK1-F1
#
_entry.id   AF-A0A961BFK1-F1
#
_cell.length_a   1.000
_cell.length_b   1.000
_cell.length_c   1.000
_cell.angle_alpha   90.00
_cell.angle_beta   90.00
_cell.angle_gamma   90.00
#
_symmetry.space_group_name_H-M   'P 1'
#
loop_
_entity.id
_entity.type
_entity.pdbx_description
1 polymer ?
#
loop_
_entity_poly.entity_id
_entity_poly.type
_entity_poly.pdbx_seq_one_letter_code
_entity_poly.pdbx_strand_id
1 'polypeptide(L)'
;MKGKTWVLLSADHGGLTLTKGHGEAKESDNYTIGYFAWGPGVPVGGDLYALNAASRKDPGTVNPPYDSPGQPIRNGDTGNLVLSLLGLPAIPGSTINPKQDLVIRSPK
;
A
#
# COMPACT_ATOMS: atom_id res chain seq x y z
N MET A 1 17.48 8.30 -17.23
CA MET A 1 16.30 7.92 -16.42
C MET A 1 16.02 6.41 -16.39
N LYS A 2 16.49 5.59 -17.35
CA LYS A 2 16.30 4.13 -17.33
C LYS A 2 16.79 3.52 -16.00
N GLY A 3 15.96 2.69 -15.37
CA GLY A 3 16.31 1.98 -14.14
C GLY A 3 16.38 2.85 -12.88
N LYS A 4 15.80 4.07 -12.88
CA LYS A 4 15.81 4.98 -11.73
C LYS A 4 14.43 5.57 -11.37
N THR A 5 13.37 5.04 -11.97
CA THR A 5 11.99 5.52 -11.75
C THR A 5 11.16 4.37 -11.23
N TRP A 6 10.50 4.60 -10.09
CA TRP A 6 9.44 3.73 -9.59
C TRP A 6 8.09 4.38 -9.88
N VAL A 7 7.09 3.56 -10.18
CA VAL A 7 5.70 3.95 -10.30
C VAL A 7 4.94 3.21 -9.22
N LEU A 8 4.26 3.96 -8.36
CA LEU A 8 3.30 3.44 -7.40
C LEU A 8 1.94 3.99 -7.82
N LEU A 9 0.98 3.11 -8.09
CA LEU A 9 -0.36 3.46 -8.53
C LEU A 9 -1.38 2.92 -7.54
N SER A 10 -2.26 3.81 -7.07
CA SER A 10 -3.38 3.45 -6.22
C SER A 10 -4.58 4.37 -6.47
N ALA A 11 -5.65 4.16 -5.72
CA ALA A 11 -6.82 5.01 -5.69
C ALA A 11 -7.00 5.58 -4.27
N ASP A 12 -7.62 6.75 -4.16
CA ASP A 12 -8.01 7.34 -2.88
C ASP A 12 -9.17 6.58 -2.23
N HIS A 13 -10.08 6.06 -3.05
CA HIS A 13 -11.16 5.16 -2.67
C HIS A 13 -11.61 4.28 -3.85
N GLY A 14 -12.44 3.28 -3.57
CA GLY A 14 -13.17 2.52 -4.58
C GLY A 14 -14.53 3.16 -4.89
N GLY A 15 -15.53 2.35 -5.22
CA GLY A 15 -16.89 2.84 -5.44
C GLY A 15 -17.83 1.77 -5.97
N LEU A 16 -19.13 2.00 -5.73
CA LEU A 16 -20.18 1.09 -6.19
C LEU A 16 -20.33 1.13 -7.71
N THR A 17 -20.20 -0.05 -8.32
CA THR A 17 -20.28 -0.25 -9.78
C THR A 17 -21.59 0.33 -10.36
N LEU A 18 -21.50 1.02 -11.49
CA LEU A 18 -22.60 1.73 -12.18
C LEU A 18 -23.20 2.91 -11.40
N THR A 19 -22.57 3.37 -10.33
CA THR A 19 -23.03 4.53 -9.54
C THR A 19 -21.90 5.54 -9.32
N LYS A 20 -22.22 6.64 -8.63
CA LYS A 20 -21.24 7.59 -8.07
C LYS A 20 -21.05 7.42 -6.56
N GLY A 21 -21.59 6.36 -5.96
CA GLY A 21 -21.59 6.15 -4.51
C GLY A 21 -20.23 5.67 -4.00
N HIS A 22 -19.68 6.37 -3.01
CA HIS A 22 -18.41 6.03 -2.34
C HIS A 22 -18.33 6.55 -0.89
N GLY A 23 -19.47 6.98 -0.31
CA GLY A 23 -19.51 7.61 1.02
C GLY A 23 -19.73 6.64 2.19
N GLU A 24 -20.17 5.42 1.92
CA GLU A 24 -20.49 4.44 2.96
C GLU A 24 -19.22 3.75 3.46
N ALA A 25 -18.80 4.05 4.69
CA ALA A 25 -17.52 3.59 5.24
C ALA A 25 -17.43 2.07 5.47
N LYS A 26 -18.58 1.38 5.57
CA LYS A 26 -18.68 -0.07 5.76
C LYS A 26 -18.84 -0.85 4.47
N GLU A 27 -18.98 -0.17 3.34
CA GLU A 27 -19.12 -0.80 2.03
C GLU A 27 -17.74 -1.19 1.48
N SER A 28 -17.57 -2.49 1.19
CA SER A 28 -16.29 -3.04 0.74
C SER A 28 -15.82 -2.49 -0.58
N ASP A 29 -16.75 -2.22 -1.49
CA ASP A 29 -16.41 -1.63 -2.78
C ASP A 29 -15.84 -0.21 -2.63
N ASN A 30 -16.16 0.50 -1.53
CA ASN A 30 -15.67 1.86 -1.30
C ASN A 30 -14.26 1.89 -0.68
N TYR A 31 -13.90 0.89 0.14
CA TYR A 31 -12.58 0.85 0.79
C TYR A 31 -11.57 -0.09 0.12
N THR A 32 -12.00 -0.94 -0.81
CA THR A 32 -11.10 -1.81 -1.58
C THR A 32 -10.54 -1.05 -2.77
N ILE A 33 -9.21 -0.95 -2.84
CA ILE A 33 -8.50 -0.18 -3.87
C ILE A 33 -7.45 -1.05 -4.56
N GLY A 34 -7.14 -0.71 -5.82
CA GLY A 34 -5.93 -1.22 -6.46
C GLY A 34 -4.68 -0.62 -5.82
N TYR A 35 -3.62 -1.42 -5.67
CA TYR A 35 -2.31 -0.95 -5.25
C TYR A 35 -1.23 -1.70 -6.03
N PHE A 36 -0.51 -0.97 -6.88
CA PHE A 36 0.46 -1.56 -7.79
C PHE A 36 1.80 -0.83 -7.72
N ALA A 37 2.88 -1.58 -7.90
CA ALA A 37 4.23 -1.06 -7.96
C ALA A 37 4.96 -1.58 -9.20
N TRP A 38 5.74 -0.70 -9.84
CA TRP A 38 6.66 -1.06 -10.92
C TRP A 38 7.95 -0.27 -10.79
N GLY A 39 9.05 -0.85 -11.28
CA GLY A 39 10.33 -0.16 -11.37
C GLY A 39 11.51 -1.05 -11.02
N PRO A 40 12.68 -0.44 -10.76
CA PRO A 40 13.91 -1.16 -10.46
C PRO A 40 13.77 -2.13 -9.27
N GLY A 41 14.01 -3.41 -9.53
CA GLY A 41 14.01 -4.48 -8.54
C GLY A 41 12.62 -4.96 -8.11
N VAL A 42 11.54 -4.39 -8.65
CA VAL A 42 10.17 -4.86 -8.38
C VAL A 42 9.91 -6.12 -9.20
N PRO A 43 9.56 -7.26 -8.58
CA PRO A 43 9.30 -8.50 -9.31
C PRO A 43 8.06 -8.39 -10.19
N VAL A 44 8.15 -8.90 -11.42
CA VAL A 44 7.00 -8.98 -12.33
C VAL A 44 5.99 -9.98 -11.79
N GLY A 45 4.72 -9.56 -11.66
CA GLY A 45 3.65 -10.42 -11.15
C GLY A 45 3.81 -10.84 -9.69
N GLY A 46 4.68 -10.16 -8.93
CA GLY A 46 4.88 -10.45 -7.51
C GLY A 46 3.68 -10.02 -6.67
N ASP A 47 3.38 -10.81 -5.63
CA ASP A 47 2.37 -10.50 -4.62
C ASP A 47 3.00 -9.65 -3.50
N LEU A 48 2.44 -8.46 -3.27
CA LEU A 48 2.89 -7.55 -2.22
C LEU A 48 2.67 -8.13 -0.81
N TYR A 49 1.62 -8.93 -0.59
CA TYR A 49 1.43 -9.56 0.72
C TYR A 49 2.45 -10.68 0.94
N ALA A 50 2.77 -11.47 -0.07
CA ALA A 50 3.85 -12.45 0.01
C ALA A 50 5.22 -11.79 0.32
N LEU A 51 5.53 -10.64 -0.30
CA LEU A 51 6.76 -9.88 -0.01
C LEU A 51 6.81 -9.30 1.41
N ASN A 52 5.66 -9.12 2.07
CA ASN A 52 5.53 -8.44 3.35
C ASN A 52 4.87 -9.29 4.43
N ALA A 53 4.94 -10.63 4.31
CA ALA A 53 4.25 -11.55 5.22
C ALA A 53 4.64 -11.39 6.70
N ALA A 54 5.80 -10.79 6.99
CA ALA A 54 6.26 -10.52 8.35
C ALA A 54 5.67 -9.23 8.96
N SER A 55 5.24 -8.26 8.15
CA SER A 55 4.85 -6.91 8.61
C SER A 55 3.44 -6.50 8.17
N ARG A 56 2.84 -7.20 7.20
CA ARG A 56 1.50 -6.92 6.66
C ARG A 56 0.68 -8.20 6.59
N LYS A 57 -0.63 -8.04 6.70
CA LYS A 57 -1.59 -9.15 6.63
C LYS A 57 -2.64 -8.87 5.57
N ASP A 58 -2.85 -9.83 4.67
CA ASP A 58 -3.95 -9.77 3.71
C ASP A 58 -5.29 -9.72 4.47
N PRO A 59 -6.09 -8.66 4.29
CA PRO A 59 -7.35 -8.51 5.01
C PRO A 59 -8.49 -9.34 4.39
N GLY A 60 -8.30 -9.97 3.24
CA GLY A 60 -9.39 -10.56 2.48
C GLY A 60 -10.45 -9.51 2.17
N THR A 61 -11.66 -9.70 2.69
CA THR A 61 -12.80 -8.78 2.47
C THR A 61 -13.05 -7.81 3.63
N VAL A 62 -12.31 -7.91 4.75
CA VAL A 62 -12.54 -7.05 5.92
C VAL A 62 -11.78 -5.73 5.82
N ASN A 63 -12.27 -4.69 6.51
CA ASN A 63 -11.53 -3.45 6.74
C ASN A 63 -11.14 -3.36 8.23
N PRO A 64 -9.95 -3.85 8.63
CA PRO A 64 -9.55 -3.84 10.03
C PRO A 64 -9.40 -2.41 10.56
N PRO A 65 -9.78 -2.13 11.82
CA PRO A 65 -9.45 -0.85 12.46
C PRO A 65 -7.93 -0.69 12.62
N TYR A 66 -7.47 0.55 12.78
CA TYR A 66 -6.05 0.90 12.83
C TYR A 66 -5.27 0.32 14.02
N ASP A 67 -5.96 -0.10 15.07
CA ASP A 67 -5.41 -0.73 16.27
C ASP A 67 -5.38 -2.26 16.20
N SER A 68 -5.89 -2.87 15.13
CA SER A 68 -5.90 -4.33 14.98
C SER A 68 -4.49 -4.91 14.86
N PRO A 69 -4.23 -6.09 15.47
CA PRO A 69 -2.99 -6.81 15.28
C PRO A 69 -2.92 -7.35 13.84
N GLY A 70 -1.93 -6.86 13.08
CA GLY A 70 -1.75 -7.17 11.66
C GLY A 70 -2.52 -6.22 10.76
N GLN A 71 -1.86 -5.13 10.36
CA GLN A 71 -2.44 -4.14 9.44
C GLN A 71 -2.25 -4.58 7.98
N PRO A 72 -3.24 -4.30 7.10
CA PRO A 72 -3.08 -4.51 5.67
C PRO A 72 -2.17 -3.43 5.05
N ILE A 73 -1.87 -3.57 3.77
CA ILE A 73 -1.28 -2.47 2.99
C ILE A 73 -2.39 -1.44 2.76
N ARG A 74 -2.14 -0.18 3.13
CA ARG A 74 -3.08 0.93 2.99
C ARG A 74 -2.55 1.96 2.00
N ASN A 75 -3.44 2.75 1.40
CA ASN A 75 -3.04 3.88 0.56
C ASN A 75 -2.04 4.82 1.28
N GLY A 76 -2.22 4.99 2.60
CA GLY A 76 -1.34 5.78 3.45
C GLY A 76 0.11 5.27 3.56
N ASP A 77 0.40 4.00 3.27
CA ASP A 77 1.78 3.49 3.28
C ASP A 77 2.65 4.15 2.20
N THR A 78 2.04 4.63 1.11
CA THR A 78 2.71 5.16 -0.10
C THR A 78 3.69 6.28 0.22
N GLY A 79 3.33 7.21 1.10
CA GLY A 79 4.18 8.36 1.42
C GLY A 79 5.54 7.91 1.96
N ASN A 80 5.53 7.10 3.01
CA ASN A 80 6.75 6.59 3.64
C ASN A 80 7.49 5.57 2.77
N LEU A 81 6.77 4.79 1.94
CA LEU A 81 7.40 3.91 0.95
C LEU A 81 8.19 4.70 -0.10
N VAL A 82 7.62 5.77 -0.66
CA VAL A 82 8.33 6.62 -1.63
C VAL A 82 9.56 7.26 -1.00
N LEU A 83 9.47 7.76 0.23
CA LEU A 83 10.64 8.31 0.94
C LEU A 83 11.73 7.26 1.12
N SER A 84 11.37 6.03 1.46
CA SER A 84 12.33 4.91 1.58
C SER A 84 13.04 4.62 0.25
N LEU A 85 12.30 4.61 -0.86
CA LEU A 85 12.88 4.42 -2.20
C LEU A 85 13.83 5.56 -2.61
N LEU A 86 13.57 6.77 -2.14
CA LEU A 86 14.41 7.95 -2.34
C LEU A 86 15.59 8.04 -1.35
N GLY A 87 15.66 7.16 -0.35
CA GLY A 87 16.67 7.22 0.72
C GLY A 87 16.44 8.34 1.73
N LEU A 88 15.20 8.79 1.87
CA LEU A 88 14.78 9.84 2.79
C LEU A 88 14.13 9.25 4.05
N PRO A 89 14.23 9.94 5.21
CA PRO A 89 13.60 9.49 6.44
C PRO A 89 12.08 9.48 6.32
N ALA A 90 11.42 8.73 7.21
CA ALA A 90 9.96 8.73 7.32
C ALA A 90 9.40 10.13 7.63
N ILE A 91 8.14 10.37 7.24
CA ILE A 91 7.37 11.56 7.59
C ILE A 91 7.25 11.66 9.12
N PRO A 92 7.74 12.75 9.75
CA PRO A 92 7.63 12.94 11.19
C PRO A 92 6.17 12.85 11.67
N GLY A 93 5.93 12.03 12.70
CA GLY A 93 4.59 11.84 13.27
C GLY A 93 3.64 10.95 12.47
N SER A 94 4.08 10.35 11.36
CA SER A 94 3.23 9.41 10.61
C SER A 94 2.80 8.22 11.48
N THR A 95 1.53 7.83 11.38
CA THR A 95 0.99 6.63 12.03
C THR A 95 0.99 5.41 11.11
N ILE A 96 1.20 5.61 9.79
CA ILE A 96 1.19 4.53 8.79
C ILE A 96 2.59 4.38 8.19
N ASN A 97 3.09 3.14 8.15
CA ASN A 97 4.44 2.78 7.72
C ASN A 97 5.56 3.65 8.34
N PRO A 98 5.53 4.03 9.64
CA PRO A 98 6.56 4.91 10.22
C PRO A 98 7.94 4.26 10.26
N LYS A 99 7.99 2.93 10.22
CA LYS A 99 9.22 2.14 10.19
C LYS A 99 9.81 1.99 8.78
N GLN A 100 9.12 2.47 7.74
CA GLN A 100 9.48 2.28 6.34
C GLN A 100 9.75 0.80 5.99
N ASP A 101 8.90 -0.09 6.52
CA ASP A 101 9.04 -1.55 6.46
C ASP A 101 8.13 -2.22 5.43
N LEU A 102 7.44 -1.42 4.60
CA LEU A 102 6.78 -1.90 3.39
C LEU A 102 7.82 -2.10 2.28
N VAL A 103 7.92 -3.32 1.77
CA VAL A 103 8.92 -3.75 0.81
C VAL A 103 8.24 -4.08 -0.53
N ILE A 104 8.74 -3.50 -1.62
CA ILE A 104 8.25 -3.77 -2.99
C ILE A 104 9.29 -4.42 -3.91
N ARG A 105 10.48 -4.71 -3.37
CA ARG A 105 11.62 -5.25 -4.12
C ARG A 105 12.36 -6.23 -3.24
N SER A 106 13.03 -7.20 -3.85
CA SER A 106 13.95 -8.05 -3.08
C SER A 106 15.03 -7.19 -2.41
N PRO A 107 15.49 -7.56 -1.20
CA PRO A 107 16.70 -6.98 -0.63
C PRO A 107 17.84 -7.10 -1.65
N LYS A 108 18.69 -6.07 -1.74
CA LYS A 108 19.94 -6.15 -2.51
C LYS A 108 20.91 -7.10 -1.83
#